data_AF-K2ED12-F1
#
_entry.id   AF-K2ED12-F1
#
_cell.length_a   1.000
_cell.length_b   1.000
_cell.length_c   1.000
_cell.angle_alpha   90.00
_cell.angle_beta   90.00
_cell.angle_gamma   90.00
#
_symmetry.space_group_name_H-M   'P 1'
#
loop_
_entity.id
_entity.type
_entity.pdbx_description
1 polymer ?
#
loop_
_entity_poly.entity_id
_entity_poly.type
_entity_poly.pdbx_seq_one_letter_code
_entity_poly.pdbx_strand_id
1 'polypeptide(L)'
;MVMHFIKLVILLCICYLIKQPCYSEISASASLTATLPEVLSIDGYVVNGVDYPCGGTAPLVVETKTVVNPSLNILALTPVKVKVKSNSTSFKLSGIFTSLSKAGYTFPTSALSLSPTSKTVNDPTHPIHTSNNFTPLVEVTPAATAGIYNGVLTFTVSSV
;
A
#
# COMPACT_ATOMS: atom_id res chain seq x y z
N MET A 1 -40.53 9.97 -81.00
CA MET A 1 -39.28 10.32 -80.30
C MET A 1 -39.45 10.51 -78.79
N VAL A 2 -40.55 11.12 -78.32
CA VAL A 2 -40.79 11.44 -76.88
C VAL A 2 -40.94 10.21 -75.97
N MET A 3 -41.58 9.14 -76.44
CA MET A 3 -41.88 7.95 -75.60
C MET A 3 -40.64 7.09 -75.27
N HIS A 4 -39.58 7.14 -76.08
CA HIS A 4 -38.31 6.46 -75.79
C HIS A 4 -37.46 7.25 -74.79
N PHE A 5 -37.57 8.58 -74.82
CA PHE A 5 -36.87 9.47 -73.89
C PHE A 5 -37.40 9.30 -72.46
N ILE A 6 -38.72 9.18 -72.30
CA ILE A 6 -39.37 8.96 -70.99
C ILE A 6 -38.93 7.62 -70.38
N LYS A 7 -38.84 6.55 -71.16
CA LYS A 7 -38.34 5.24 -70.69
C LYS A 7 -36.87 5.29 -70.26
N LEU A 8 -36.04 6.03 -71.00
CA LEU A 8 -34.63 6.21 -70.68
C LEU A 8 -34.45 7.00 -69.37
N VAL A 9 -35.23 8.08 -69.17
CA VAL A 9 -35.22 8.88 -67.94
C VAL A 9 -35.71 8.07 -66.74
N ILE A 10 -36.75 7.26 -66.90
CA ILE A 10 -37.24 6.36 -65.84
C ILE A 10 -36.18 5.31 -65.49
N LEU A 11 -35.51 4.71 -66.48
CA LEU A 11 -34.44 3.74 -66.26
C LEU A 11 -33.24 4.37 -65.55
N LEU A 12 -32.84 5.59 -65.94
CA LEU A 12 -31.78 6.35 -65.28
C LEU A 12 -32.14 6.72 -63.84
N CYS A 13 -33.39 7.11 -63.58
CA CYS A 13 -33.88 7.36 -62.21
C CYS A 13 -33.87 6.10 -61.36
N ILE A 14 -34.27 4.94 -61.92
CA ILE A 14 -34.20 3.65 -61.21
C ILE A 14 -32.74 3.29 -60.91
N CYS A 15 -31.82 3.41 -61.88
CA CYS A 15 -30.40 3.17 -61.64
C CYS A 15 -29.76 4.14 -60.64
N TYR A 16 -30.25 5.39 -60.55
CA TYR A 16 -29.81 6.37 -59.56
C TYR A 16 -30.33 6.04 -58.15
N LEU A 17 -31.56 5.55 -58.04
CA LEU A 17 -32.16 5.07 -56.78
C LEU A 17 -31.49 3.79 -56.25
N ILE A 18 -30.96 2.93 -57.12
CA ILE A 18 -30.28 1.68 -56.72
C ILE A 18 -28.80 1.93 -56.33
N LYS A 19 -28.21 3.08 -56.68
CA LYS A 19 -26.82 3.46 -56.34
C LYS A 19 -26.72 4.17 -54.97
N GLN A 20 -27.36 3.63 -53.94
CA GLN A 20 -26.87 3.93 -52.60
C GLN A 20 -25.73 2.95 -52.30
N PRO A 21 -24.47 3.41 -52.18
CA PRO A 21 -23.45 2.56 -51.61
C PRO A 21 -23.84 2.35 -50.15
N CYS A 22 -24.44 1.20 -49.86
CA CYS A 22 -24.69 0.74 -48.51
C CYS A 22 -23.34 0.39 -47.89
N TYR A 23 -22.59 1.40 -47.45
CA TYR A 23 -21.51 1.19 -46.50
C TYR A 23 -22.17 1.05 -45.14
N SER A 24 -22.51 -0.18 -44.77
CA SER A 24 -22.71 -0.50 -43.37
C SER A 24 -21.37 -0.30 -42.69
N GLU A 25 -21.31 0.51 -41.64
CA GLU A 25 -20.18 0.46 -40.71
C GLU A 25 -20.14 -0.95 -40.11
N ILE A 26 -19.08 -1.71 -40.39
CA ILE A 26 -18.82 -3.00 -39.76
C ILE A 26 -17.81 -2.73 -38.65
N SER A 27 -18.31 -2.52 -37.44
CA SER A 27 -17.49 -2.42 -36.24
C SER A 27 -17.31 -3.81 -35.62
N ALA A 28 -16.06 -4.18 -35.38
CA ALA A 28 -15.70 -5.41 -34.66
C ALA A 28 -15.10 -5.02 -33.31
N SER A 29 -15.71 -5.50 -32.23
CA SER A 29 -15.23 -5.28 -30.87
C SER A 29 -14.53 -6.55 -30.38
N ALA A 30 -13.32 -6.40 -29.83
CA ALA A 30 -12.62 -7.49 -29.16
C ALA A 30 -12.35 -7.09 -27.71
N SER A 31 -12.77 -7.93 -26.76
CA SER A 31 -12.41 -7.78 -25.36
C SER A 31 -11.01 -8.35 -25.14
N LEU A 32 -10.08 -7.50 -24.74
CA LEU A 32 -8.72 -7.91 -24.36
C LEU A 32 -8.64 -8.05 -22.84
N THR A 33 -8.01 -9.10 -22.38
CA THR A 33 -7.66 -9.28 -20.96
C THR A 33 -6.15 -9.31 -20.81
N ALA A 34 -5.65 -8.62 -19.79
CA ALA A 34 -4.24 -8.63 -19.41
C ALA A 34 -4.13 -8.71 -17.89
N THR A 35 -3.20 -9.53 -17.41
CA THR A 35 -2.89 -9.65 -15.99
C THR A 35 -1.67 -8.78 -15.70
N LEU A 36 -1.82 -7.80 -14.81
CA LEU A 36 -0.68 -7.02 -14.32
C LEU A 36 0.08 -7.81 -13.25
N PRO A 37 1.42 -7.67 -13.17
CA PRO A 37 2.18 -8.28 -12.08
C PRO A 37 1.78 -7.64 -10.73
N GLU A 38 1.88 -8.42 -9.66
CA GLU A 38 1.71 -7.92 -8.30
C GLU A 38 2.86 -6.96 -7.96
N VAL A 39 2.51 -5.80 -7.42
CA VAL A 39 3.44 -4.82 -6.85
C VAL A 39 3.18 -4.78 -5.37
N LEU A 40 4.22 -5.04 -4.57
CA LEU A 40 4.14 -5.01 -3.12
C LEU A 40 5.48 -4.53 -2.55
N SER A 41 5.52 -3.32 -2.03
CA SER A 41 6.74 -2.72 -1.47
C SER A 41 6.46 -1.80 -0.28
N ILE A 42 7.45 -1.66 0.61
CA ILE A 42 7.42 -0.67 1.70
C ILE A 42 8.10 0.60 1.21
N ASP A 43 7.36 1.69 1.14
CA ASP A 43 7.86 2.99 0.65
C ASP A 43 8.47 3.82 1.79
N GLY A 44 7.98 3.62 3.01
CA GLY A 44 8.42 4.38 4.17
C GLY A 44 7.54 4.17 5.37
N TYR A 45 7.56 5.11 6.30
CA TYR A 45 6.78 5.05 7.52
C TYR A 45 6.46 6.45 8.04
N VAL A 46 5.47 6.53 8.91
CA VAL A 46 4.92 7.77 9.47
C VAL A 46 5.01 7.70 10.99
N VAL A 47 5.61 8.73 11.57
CA VAL A 47 5.73 8.91 13.02
C VAL A 47 5.22 10.30 13.37
N ASN A 48 4.25 10.39 14.28
CA ASN A 48 3.63 11.68 14.66
C ASN A 48 3.15 12.54 13.49
N GLY A 49 2.66 11.90 12.41
CA GLY A 49 2.19 12.59 11.20
C GLY A 49 3.29 13.07 10.26
N VAL A 50 4.57 12.82 10.58
CA VAL A 50 5.71 13.12 9.72
C VAL A 50 6.13 11.88 8.95
N ASP A 51 6.38 12.05 7.65
CA ASP A 51 6.78 10.99 6.73
C ASP A 51 8.30 10.81 6.71
N TYR A 52 8.73 9.55 6.77
CA TYR A 52 10.13 9.16 6.70
C TYR A 52 10.31 8.10 5.61
N PRO A 53 11.40 8.19 4.81
CA PRO A 53 11.73 7.16 3.83
C PRO A 53 12.19 5.87 4.51
N CYS A 54 12.17 4.76 3.77
CA CYS A 54 12.78 3.51 4.21
C CYS A 54 14.28 3.74 4.55
N GLY A 55 14.71 3.23 5.71
CA GLY A 55 16.07 3.46 6.24
C GLY A 55 16.31 4.83 6.88
N GLY A 56 15.32 5.73 6.86
CA GLY A 56 15.37 6.99 7.62
C GLY A 56 15.45 6.74 9.13
N THR A 57 15.70 7.80 9.91
CA THR A 57 15.61 7.77 11.37
C THR A 57 14.51 8.70 11.84
N ALA A 58 13.56 8.19 12.63
CA ALA A 58 12.52 8.98 13.27
C ALA A 58 12.72 9.01 14.80
N PRO A 59 12.46 10.16 15.44
CA PRO A 59 12.47 10.25 16.89
C PRO A 59 11.26 9.51 17.46
N LEU A 60 11.50 8.54 18.34
CA LEU A 60 10.47 7.90 19.14
C LEU A 60 10.64 8.33 20.59
N VAL A 61 9.54 8.69 21.25
CA VAL A 61 9.52 9.03 22.67
C VAL A 61 8.69 8.00 23.44
N VAL A 62 8.89 7.94 24.75
CA VAL A 62 8.04 7.14 25.63
C VAL A 62 6.70 7.86 25.76
N GLU A 63 5.63 7.26 25.26
CA GLU A 63 4.28 7.81 25.38
C GLU A 63 3.58 7.34 26.65
N THR A 64 3.77 6.07 27.01
CA THR A 64 3.16 5.49 28.22
C THR A 64 4.15 4.58 28.93
N LYS A 65 3.97 4.50 30.25
CA LYS A 65 4.71 3.62 31.14
C LYS A 65 3.71 2.83 31.96
N THR A 66 3.80 1.51 31.88
CA THR A 66 3.03 0.59 32.70
C THR A 66 3.95 -0.06 33.73
N VAL A 67 3.63 0.09 35.01
CA VAL A 67 4.37 -0.59 36.09
C VAL A 67 3.81 -2.01 36.20
N VAL A 68 4.63 -3.01 35.89
CA VAL A 68 4.25 -4.42 36.04
C VAL A 68 4.49 -4.86 37.48
N ASN A 69 5.67 -4.53 38.01
CA ASN A 69 6.07 -4.75 39.40
C ASN A 69 7.24 -3.78 39.76
N PRO A 70 7.74 -3.74 41.01
CA PRO A 70 8.80 -2.81 41.42
C PRO A 70 10.10 -2.91 40.61
N SER A 71 10.36 -4.06 40.00
CA SER A 71 11.58 -4.36 39.24
C SER A 71 11.37 -4.33 37.72
N LEU A 72 10.13 -4.11 37.24
CA LEU A 72 9.80 -4.23 35.82
C LEU A 72 8.73 -3.21 35.41
N ASN A 73 9.06 -2.42 34.40
CA ASN A 73 8.14 -1.52 33.72
C ASN A 73 8.08 -1.88 32.24
N ILE A 74 6.94 -1.64 31.60
CA ILE A 74 6.80 -1.68 30.15
C ILE A 74 6.67 -0.24 29.66
N LEU A 75 7.56 0.17 28.77
CA LEU A 75 7.51 1.45 28.09
C LEU A 75 6.91 1.25 26.70
N ALA A 76 5.84 1.97 26.38
CA ALA A 76 5.35 2.06 25.01
C ALA A 76 5.96 3.30 24.34
N LEU A 77 6.65 3.06 23.23
CA LEU A 77 7.23 4.11 22.41
C LEU A 77 6.19 4.66 21.42
N THR A 78 6.49 5.82 20.85
CA THR A 78 5.67 6.44 19.80
C THR A 78 5.27 5.43 18.72
N PRO A 79 3.96 5.31 18.41
CA PRO A 79 3.50 4.40 17.39
C PRO A 79 3.96 4.79 15.99
N VAL A 80 4.25 3.77 15.19
CA VAL A 80 4.74 3.89 13.82
C VAL A 80 3.67 3.35 12.87
N LYS A 81 3.36 4.09 11.81
CA LYS A 81 2.54 3.59 10.70
C LYS A 81 3.45 3.28 9.52
N VAL A 82 3.21 2.20 8.79
CA VAL A 82 4.02 1.82 7.62
C VAL A 82 3.30 2.25 6.36
N LYS A 83 4.05 2.84 5.42
CA LYS A 83 3.58 3.14 4.07
C LYS A 83 3.92 1.98 3.14
N VAL A 84 2.89 1.35 2.59
CA VAL A 84 3.02 0.24 1.66
C VAL A 84 2.45 0.65 0.32
N LYS A 85 3.22 0.43 -0.75
CA LYS A 85 2.75 0.53 -2.12
C LYS A 85 2.29 -0.84 -2.60
N SER A 86 1.03 -0.96 -2.98
CA SER A 86 0.42 -2.23 -3.37
C SER A 86 -0.58 -2.05 -4.49
N ASN A 87 -0.64 -3.00 -5.43
CA ASN A 87 -1.81 -3.18 -6.31
C ASN A 87 -2.67 -4.40 -5.90
N SER A 88 -2.28 -5.11 -4.85
CA SER A 88 -3.09 -6.15 -4.20
C SER A 88 -4.11 -5.52 -3.26
N THR A 89 -5.31 -6.09 -3.23
CA THR A 89 -6.41 -5.70 -2.35
C THR A 89 -6.24 -6.20 -0.91
N SER A 90 -5.34 -7.18 -0.70
CA SER A 90 -5.02 -7.74 0.61
C SER A 90 -3.55 -8.10 0.70
N PHE A 91 -2.91 -7.71 1.80
CA PHE A 91 -1.53 -8.09 2.11
C PHE A 91 -1.34 -8.19 3.63
N LYS A 92 -0.34 -8.97 4.04
CA LYS A 92 0.06 -9.07 5.43
C LYS A 92 1.29 -8.20 5.66
N LEU A 93 1.19 -7.33 6.66
CA LEU A 93 2.29 -6.53 7.16
C LEU A 93 2.70 -7.08 8.52
N SER A 94 3.97 -7.41 8.68
CA SER A 94 4.54 -7.89 9.94
C SER A 94 5.68 -6.97 10.36
N GLY A 95 5.90 -6.84 11.66
CA GLY A 95 6.94 -6.00 12.22
C GLY A 95 7.63 -6.64 13.41
N ILE A 96 8.90 -6.31 13.60
CA ILE A 96 9.73 -6.79 14.70
C ILE A 96 10.53 -5.62 15.26
N PHE A 97 10.58 -5.51 16.59
CA PHE A 97 11.51 -4.61 17.26
C PHE A 97 12.84 -5.32 17.50
N THR A 98 13.78 -5.11 16.56
CA THR A 98 14.99 -5.93 16.42
C THR A 98 16.05 -5.60 17.46
N SER A 99 16.26 -4.30 17.74
CA SER A 99 17.28 -3.88 18.70
C SER A 99 16.94 -2.52 19.30
N LEU A 100 17.45 -2.29 20.50
CA LEU A 100 17.47 -1.00 21.17
C LEU A 100 18.76 -0.90 21.97
N SER A 101 19.60 0.08 21.66
CA SER A 101 20.93 0.18 22.25
C SER A 101 21.39 1.62 22.45
N LYS A 102 22.23 1.80 23.47
CA LYS A 102 22.99 3.01 23.75
C LYS A 102 24.46 2.60 23.82
N ALA A 103 25.39 3.54 23.64
CA ALA A 103 26.82 3.24 23.79
C ALA A 103 27.09 2.47 25.10
N GLY A 104 27.59 1.23 24.98
CA GLY A 104 27.91 0.35 26.10
C GLY A 104 26.74 -0.44 26.71
N TYR A 105 25.52 -0.34 26.18
CA TYR A 105 24.37 -1.11 26.68
C TYR A 105 23.36 -1.44 25.57
N THR A 106 22.97 -2.71 25.48
CA THR A 106 21.96 -3.19 24.54
C THR A 106 20.88 -3.92 25.30
N PHE A 107 19.62 -3.60 25.02
CA PHE A 107 18.50 -4.37 25.58
C PHE A 107 18.49 -5.78 25.00
N PRO A 108 18.21 -6.81 25.84
CA PRO A 108 18.02 -8.16 25.33
C PRO A 108 16.78 -8.20 24.42
N THR A 109 16.82 -9.01 23.37
CA THR A 109 15.70 -9.14 22.42
C THR A 109 14.41 -9.60 23.09
N SER A 110 14.50 -10.38 24.19
CA SER A 110 13.34 -10.79 24.99
C SER A 110 12.61 -9.63 25.66
N ALA A 111 13.29 -8.49 25.86
CA ALA A 111 12.68 -7.28 26.42
C ALA A 111 12.06 -6.39 25.35
N LEU A 112 12.18 -6.73 24.06
CA LEU A 112 11.69 -5.94 22.95
C LEU A 112 10.49 -6.63 22.31
N SER A 113 9.40 -5.90 22.12
CA SER A 113 8.24 -6.40 21.40
C SER A 113 7.56 -5.30 20.59
N LEU A 114 6.64 -5.71 19.71
CA LEU A 114 5.87 -4.82 18.86
C LEU A 114 4.40 -5.22 18.94
N SER A 115 3.52 -4.23 19.11
CA SER A 115 2.08 -4.47 19.17
C SER A 115 1.32 -3.68 18.10
N PRO A 116 0.57 -4.33 17.19
CA PRO A 116 0.57 -5.77 16.95
C PRO A 116 1.90 -6.25 16.31
N THR A 117 2.19 -7.55 16.33
CA THR A 117 3.34 -8.13 15.62
C THR A 117 3.09 -8.28 14.12
N SER A 118 1.83 -8.47 13.74
CA SER A 118 1.41 -8.50 12.34
C SER A 118 -0.05 -8.09 12.19
N LYS A 119 -0.40 -7.65 10.99
CA LYS A 119 -1.76 -7.29 10.62
C LYS A 119 -2.00 -7.57 9.13
N THR A 120 -3.17 -8.08 8.82
CA THR A 120 -3.68 -8.09 7.44
C THR A 120 -4.31 -6.75 7.12
N VAL A 121 -3.87 -6.13 6.03
CA VAL A 121 -4.45 -4.90 5.49
C VAL A 121 -5.34 -5.30 4.32
N ASN A 122 -6.62 -4.95 4.43
CA ASN A 122 -7.61 -5.11 3.36
C ASN A 122 -8.01 -3.71 2.91
N ASP A 123 -7.50 -3.26 1.77
CA ASP A 123 -7.82 -1.94 1.23
C ASP A 123 -7.89 -2.02 -0.30
N PRO A 124 -9.09 -2.01 -0.87
CA PRO A 124 -9.28 -2.18 -2.30
C PRO A 124 -9.11 -0.89 -3.12
N THR A 125 -8.73 0.24 -2.50
CA THR A 125 -9.01 1.57 -3.10
C THR A 125 -7.81 2.45 -3.42
N HIS A 126 -6.62 2.22 -2.85
CA HIS A 126 -5.48 3.12 -3.02
C HIS A 126 -4.17 2.39 -3.28
N PRO A 127 -3.30 2.89 -4.17
CA PRO A 127 -2.00 2.27 -4.43
C PRO A 127 -0.97 2.49 -3.31
N ILE A 128 -1.25 3.38 -2.36
CA ILE A 128 -0.41 3.68 -1.19
C ILE A 128 -1.27 3.57 0.07
N HIS A 129 -0.91 2.65 0.95
CA HIS A 129 -1.60 2.38 2.20
C HIS A 129 -0.76 2.86 3.37
N THR A 130 -1.39 3.55 4.32
CA THR A 130 -0.79 3.79 5.63
C THR A 130 -1.41 2.81 6.62
N SER A 131 -0.60 1.93 7.21
CA SER A 131 -1.10 0.94 8.17
C SER A 131 -1.67 1.58 9.42
N ASN A 132 -2.36 0.77 10.23
CA ASN A 132 -2.57 1.13 11.63
C ASN A 132 -1.24 1.20 12.38
N ASN A 133 -1.31 1.78 13.58
CA ASN A 133 -0.20 1.93 14.50
C ASN A 133 0.42 0.58 14.90
N PHE A 134 1.73 0.47 14.73
CA PHE A 134 2.61 -0.49 15.38
C PHE A 134 3.32 0.22 16.53
N THR A 135 3.10 -0.23 17.75
CA THR A 135 3.66 0.37 18.96
C THR A 135 4.84 -0.47 19.45
N PRO A 136 6.07 0.05 19.43
CA PRO A 136 7.23 -0.63 20.01
C PRO A 136 7.13 -0.61 21.52
N LEU A 137 7.37 -1.77 22.15
CA LEU A 137 7.30 -1.95 23.59
C LEU A 137 8.67 -2.42 24.11
N VAL A 138 9.07 -1.88 25.26
CA VAL A 138 10.34 -2.21 25.91
C VAL A 138 10.09 -2.56 27.37
N GLU A 139 10.55 -3.73 27.78
CA GLU A 139 10.65 -4.10 29.19
C GLU A 139 11.90 -3.49 29.81
N VAL A 140 11.72 -2.70 30.86
CA VAL A 140 12.76 -1.88 31.48
C VAL A 140 12.82 -2.15 32.97
N THR A 141 14.01 -2.53 33.44
CA THR A 141 14.31 -2.68 34.87
C THR A 141 14.85 -1.36 35.44
N PRO A 142 14.81 -1.14 36.77
CA PRO A 142 15.40 0.04 37.41
C PRO A 142 16.89 0.25 37.15
N ALA A 143 17.61 -0.78 36.69
CA ALA A 143 19.03 -0.69 36.33
C ALA A 143 19.26 -0.05 34.95
N ALA A 144 18.22 0.13 34.13
CA ALA A 144 18.35 0.76 32.83
C ALA A 144 18.77 2.22 32.97
N THR A 145 19.82 2.61 32.25
CA THR A 145 20.36 3.95 32.34
C THR A 145 19.52 4.94 31.54
N ALA A 146 19.28 6.14 32.07
CA ALA A 146 18.65 7.20 31.29
C ALA A 146 19.52 7.60 30.09
N GLY A 147 18.90 7.98 28.97
CA GLY A 147 19.60 8.51 27.80
C GLY A 147 18.89 8.24 26.48
N ILE A 148 19.57 8.58 25.39
CA ILE A 148 19.10 8.34 24.03
C ILE A 148 19.53 6.94 23.60
N TYR A 149 18.57 6.17 23.09
CA TYR A 149 18.78 4.83 22.56
C TYR A 149 18.45 4.85 21.07
N ASN A 150 19.26 4.13 20.28
CA ASN A 150 19.01 3.86 18.88
C ASN A 150 18.32 2.51 18.75
N GLY A 151 17.14 2.52 18.12
CA GLY A 151 16.34 1.33 17.90
C GLY A 151 16.23 0.98 16.43
N VAL A 152 16.00 -0.30 16.14
CA VAL A 152 15.72 -0.80 14.78
C VAL A 152 14.38 -1.52 14.78
N LEU A 153 13.44 -1.01 13.98
CA LEU A 153 12.19 -1.68 13.63
C LEU A 153 12.34 -2.26 12.23
N THR A 154 12.06 -3.55 12.08
CA THR A 154 12.06 -4.23 10.78
C THR A 154 10.64 -4.57 10.39
N PHE A 155 10.21 -4.14 9.23
CA PHE A 155 8.88 -4.47 8.68
C PHE A 155 9.01 -5.34 7.44
N THR A 156 8.12 -6.31 7.32
CA THR A 156 8.04 -7.23 6.18
C THR A 156 6.62 -7.20 5.65
N VAL A 157 6.49 -7.10 4.33
CA VAL A 157 5.21 -7.18 3.63
C VAL A 157 5.17 -8.48 2.80
N SER A 158 4.05 -9.18 2.83
CA SER A 158 3.84 -10.40 2.06
C SER A 158 2.42 -10.44 1.49
N SER A 159 2.26 -11.10 0.35
CA SER A 159 0.93 -11.44 -0.18
C SER A 159 0.19 -12.38 0.79
N VAL A 160 -1.14 -12.40 0.68
CA VAL A 160 -2.05 -13.22 1.49
C VAL A 160 -2.67 -14.29 0.61
#